data_AF-A0A341ERD8-F1
#
_entry.id   AF-A0A341ERD8-F1
#
_cell.length_a   1.000
_cell.length_b   1.000
_cell.length_c   1.000
_cell.angle_alpha   90.00
_cell.angle_beta   90.00
_cell.angle_gamma   90.00
#
_symmetry.space_group_name_H-M   'P 1'
#
loop_
_entity.id
_entity.type
_entity.pdbx_description
1 polymer ?
#
loop_
_entity_poly.entity_id
_entity_poly.type
_entity_poly.pdbx_seq_one_letter_code
_entity_poly.pdbx_strand_id
1 'polypeptide(L)'
;MVPRRADGKRNWPSELKARIVAETLIEGETVKAVAKRYELIPSTVSDWRRLARQGKLVLPNLDGMDFVPVEIEAPAPEAQPLAATSSGTIDVIKGDVTVRLDAAATATRIAEIARALVT
;
A
#
# COMPACT_ATOMS: atom_id res chain seq x y z
N MET A 1 -10.18 11.51 -35.89
CA MET A 1 -9.09 11.96 -36.78
C MET A 1 -7.84 12.10 -35.92
N VAL A 2 -6.78 11.31 -36.18
CA VAL A 2 -5.56 11.32 -35.35
C VAL A 2 -4.64 12.46 -35.83
N PRO A 3 -4.16 13.35 -34.94
CA PRO A 3 -3.29 14.45 -35.36
C PRO A 3 -1.96 13.93 -35.91
N ARG A 4 -1.60 14.38 -37.11
CA ARG A 4 -0.34 14.04 -37.80
C ARG A 4 0.71 15.10 -37.44
N ARG A 5 1.89 14.68 -36.97
CA ARG A 5 3.03 15.59 -36.79
C ARG A 5 3.75 15.83 -38.13
N ALA A 6 4.51 16.92 -38.21
CA ALA A 6 5.26 17.34 -39.41
C ALA A 6 6.36 16.34 -39.85
N ASP A 7 6.71 15.37 -39.02
CA ASP A 7 7.68 14.29 -39.27
C ASP A 7 7.05 13.04 -39.94
N GLY A 8 5.76 13.08 -40.26
CA GLY A 8 5.04 11.97 -40.89
C GLY A 8 4.69 10.83 -39.94
N LYS A 9 5.08 10.90 -38.66
CA LYS A 9 4.78 9.86 -37.67
C LYS A 9 3.42 10.14 -37.02
N ARG A 10 2.59 9.10 -36.95
CA ARG A 10 1.26 9.17 -36.32
C ARG A 10 1.44 9.43 -34.83
N ASN A 11 1.04 10.60 -34.34
CA ASN A 11 1.06 10.89 -32.92
C ASN A 11 -0.15 10.21 -32.28
N TRP A 12 0.08 9.27 -31.37
CA TRP A 12 -0.98 8.58 -30.65
C TRP A 12 -1.14 9.25 -29.27
N PRO A 13 -2.20 10.05 -29.04
CA PRO A 13 -2.49 10.60 -27.73
C PRO A 13 -2.58 9.48 -26.69
N SER A 14 -2.21 9.77 -25.44
CA SER A 14 -2.29 8.81 -24.33
C SER A 14 -3.69 8.20 -24.20
N GLU A 15 -4.74 9.02 -24.34
CA GLU A 15 -6.13 8.56 -24.31
C GLU A 15 -6.44 7.55 -25.42
N LEU A 16 -5.96 7.80 -26.64
CA LEU A 16 -6.17 6.89 -27.76
C LEU A 16 -5.38 5.59 -27.59
N LYS A 17 -4.14 5.67 -27.09
CA LYS A 17 -3.36 4.47 -26.72
C LYS A 17 -4.09 3.63 -25.66
N ALA A 18 -4.65 4.30 -24.65
CA ALA A 18 -5.40 3.66 -23.58
C ALA A 18 -6.66 2.96 -24.11
N ARG A 19 -7.42 3.61 -25.00
CA ARG A 19 -8.59 2.99 -25.64
C ARG A 19 -8.21 1.75 -26.46
N ILE A 20 -7.16 1.84 -27.27
CA ILE A 20 -6.66 0.70 -28.07
C ILE A 20 -6.23 -0.45 -27.17
N VAL A 21 -5.52 -0.16 -26.07
CA VAL A 21 -5.13 -1.20 -25.10
C VAL A 21 -6.36 -1.82 -24.44
N ALA A 22 -7.33 -1.01 -24.02
CA ALA A 22 -8.54 -1.49 -23.38
C ALA A 22 -9.37 -2.40 -24.31
N GLU A 23 -9.46 -2.10 -25.61
CA GLU A 23 -10.10 -2.99 -26.59
C GLU A 23 -9.45 -4.37 -26.66
N THR A 24 -8.13 -4.49 -26.44
CA THR A 24 -7.46 -5.81 -26.42
C THR A 24 -7.74 -6.64 -25.17
N LEU A 25 -8.38 -6.05 -24.16
CA LEU A 25 -8.73 -6.73 -22.91
C LEU A 25 -10.18 -7.22 -22.90
N ILE A 26 -10.97 -6.87 -23.92
CA ILE A 26 -12.31 -7.42 -24.11
C ILE A 26 -12.19 -8.92 -24.41
N GLU A 27 -13.06 -9.73 -23.80
CA GLU A 27 -13.09 -11.17 -24.04
C GLU A 27 -13.27 -11.49 -25.54
N GLY A 28 -12.47 -12.43 -26.05
CA GLY A 28 -12.49 -12.81 -27.47
C GLY A 28 -11.71 -11.90 -28.41
N GLU A 29 -11.26 -10.73 -27.96
CA GLU A 29 -10.39 -9.85 -28.76
C GLU A 29 -8.93 -10.30 -28.74
N THR A 30 -8.24 -10.09 -29.86
CA THR A 30 -6.80 -10.40 -29.97
C THR A 30 -6.00 -9.15 -30.29
N VAL A 31 -4.79 -9.07 -29.74
CA VAL A 31 -3.84 -7.98 -30.00
C VAL A 31 -3.63 -7.79 -31.52
N LYS A 32 -3.54 -8.88 -32.28
CA LYS A 32 -3.34 -8.84 -33.73
C LYS A 32 -4.55 -8.25 -34.46
N ALA A 33 -5.77 -8.61 -34.05
CA ALA A 33 -6.99 -8.09 -34.64
C ALA A 33 -7.14 -6.59 -34.37
N VAL A 34 -6.95 -6.15 -33.12
CA VAL A 34 -7.01 -4.74 -32.74
C VAL A 34 -5.91 -3.94 -33.44
N ALA A 35 -4.67 -4.44 -33.44
CA ALA A 35 -3.56 -3.78 -34.13
C ALA A 35 -3.85 -3.57 -35.62
N LYS A 36 -4.47 -4.55 -36.30
CA LYS A 36 -4.85 -4.45 -37.71
C LYS A 36 -5.87 -3.32 -37.97
N ARG A 37 -6.89 -3.14 -37.10
CA ARG A 37 -7.88 -2.05 -37.24
C ARG A 37 -7.25 -0.67 -37.17
N TYR A 38 -6.24 -0.55 -36.32
CA TYR A 38 -5.51 0.69 -36.08
C TYR A 38 -4.20 0.77 -36.87
N GLU A 39 -3.98 -0.10 -37.87
CA GLU A 39 -2.75 -0.15 -38.69
C GLU A 39 -1.46 -0.07 -37.85
N LEU A 40 -1.51 -0.68 -36.67
CA LEU A 40 -0.42 -0.73 -35.70
C LEU A 40 0.33 -2.04 -35.86
N ILE A 41 1.60 -2.00 -35.49
CA ILE A 41 2.40 -3.21 -35.33
C ILE A 41 1.97 -3.87 -34.01
N PRO A 42 1.70 -5.20 -33.97
CA PRO A 42 1.25 -5.87 -32.75
C PRO A 42 2.18 -5.70 -31.56
N SER A 43 3.49 -5.59 -31.77
CA SER A 43 4.48 -5.37 -30.71
C SER A 43 4.26 -4.03 -29.99
N THR A 44 3.89 -2.97 -30.70
CA THR A 44 3.58 -1.67 -30.11
C THR A 44 2.41 -1.75 -29.13
N VAL A 45 1.38 -2.53 -29.48
CA VAL A 45 0.21 -2.75 -28.61
C VAL A 45 0.61 -3.57 -27.37
N SER A 46 1.49 -4.57 -27.54
CA SER A 46 2.06 -5.32 -26.41
C SER A 46 2.86 -4.42 -25.45
N ASP A 47 3.65 -3.49 -25.98
CA ASP A 47 4.39 -2.51 -25.17
C ASP A 47 3.44 -1.61 -24.38
N TRP A 48 2.35 -1.15 -25.00
CA TRP A 48 1.35 -0.34 -24.29
C TRP A 48 0.57 -1.14 -23.24
N ARG A 49 0.26 -2.42 -23.50
CA ARG A 49 -0.30 -3.33 -22.47
C ARG A 49 0.65 -3.49 -21.28
N ARG A 50 1.97 -3.49 -21.52
CA ARG A 50 2.96 -3.50 -20.43
C ARG A 50 2.93 -2.18 -19.64
N LEU A 51 2.82 -1.04 -20.31
CA LEU A 51 2.69 0.25 -19.63
C LEU A 51 1.42 0.35 -18.77
N ALA A 52 0.29 -0.18 -19.26
CA ALA A 52 -0.96 -0.23 -18.51
C ALA A 52 -0.84 -1.09 -17.24
N ARG A 53 -0.24 -2.28 -17.35
CA ARG A 53 0.05 -3.14 -16.18
C ARG A 53 0.98 -2.49 -15.16
N GLN A 54 1.86 -1.59 -15.59
CA GLN A 54 2.75 -0.82 -14.71
C GLN A 54 2.11 0.46 -14.15
N GLY A 55 0.83 0.73 -14.44
CA GLY A 55 0.13 1.96 -14.03
C GLY A 55 0.59 3.22 -14.75
N LYS A 56 1.42 3.10 -15.81
CA LYS A 56 1.94 4.24 -16.60
C LYS A 56 1.00 4.67 -17.72
N LEU A 57 -0.04 3.88 -17.99
CA LEU A 57 -1.09 4.17 -18.95
C LEU A 57 -2.43 3.86 -18.30
N VAL A 58 -3.19 4.90 -17.95
CA VAL A 58 -4.52 4.77 -17.34
C VAL A 58 -5.49 4.32 -18.42
N LEU A 59 -6.21 3.22 -18.18
CA LEU A 59 -7.21 2.68 -19.11
C LEU A 59 -8.60 3.24 -18.80
N PRO A 60 -9.42 3.54 -19.83
CA PRO A 60 -10.83 3.84 -19.62
C PRO A 60 -11.57 2.60 -19.15
N ASN A 61 -12.62 2.78 -18.35
CA ASN A 61 -13.57 1.70 -18.07
C ASN A 61 -14.37 1.43 -19.36
N LEU A 62 -14.35 0.20 -19.85
CA LEU A 62 -15.15 -0.24 -21.01
C LEU A 62 -16.18 -1.27 -20.53
N ASP A 63 -17.33 -1.28 -21.20
CA ASP A 63 -18.35 -2.30 -20.99
C ASP A 63 -17.77 -3.70 -21.31
N GLY A 64 -17.92 -4.64 -20.37
CA GLY A 64 -17.36 -5.99 -20.47
C GLY A 64 -15.98 -6.18 -19.82
N MET A 65 -15.41 -5.17 -19.17
CA MET A 65 -14.32 -5.37 -18.20
C MET A 65 -14.89 -5.57 -16.80
N ASP A 66 -14.82 -6.80 -16.31
CA ASP A 66 -15.19 -7.14 -14.94
C ASP A 66 -13.98 -7.14 -14.01
N PHE A 67 -14.16 -6.58 -12.82
CA PHE A 67 -13.18 -6.70 -11.75
C PHE A 67 -13.40 -8.04 -11.04
N VAL A 68 -12.34 -8.86 -10.97
CA VAL A 68 -12.36 -10.05 -10.12
C VAL A 68 -12.08 -9.61 -8.68
N PRO A 69 -12.94 -9.92 -7.70
CA PRO A 69 -12.66 -9.63 -6.31
C PRO A 69 -11.38 -10.36 -5.88
N VAL A 70 -10.42 -9.62 -5.33
CA VAL A 70 -9.23 -10.21 -4.74
C VAL A 70 -9.57 -10.61 -3.32
N GLU A 71 -9.49 -11.91 -3.04
CA GLU A 71 -9.51 -12.40 -1.66
C GLU A 71 -8.20 -12.00 -0.98
N ILE A 72 -8.29 -11.06 -0.03
CA ILE A 72 -7.17 -10.74 0.85
C ILE A 72 -7.17 -11.82 1.92
N GLU A 73 -6.14 -12.68 1.92
CA GLU A 73 -5.92 -13.62 3.00
C GLU A 73 -5.84 -12.83 4.31
N ALA A 74 -6.74 -13.13 5.24
CA ALA A 74 -6.73 -12.49 6.55
C ALA A 74 -5.33 -12.75 7.16
N PRO A 75 -4.64 -11.70 7.64
CA PRO A 75 -3.36 -11.92 8.29
C PRO A 75 -3.56 -12.96 9.39
N ALA A 76 -2.74 -14.01 9.38
CA ALA A 76 -2.70 -14.98 10.47
C ALA A 76 -2.67 -14.18 11.78
N PRO A 77 -3.47 -14.55 12.80
CA PRO A 77 -3.48 -13.80 14.05
C PRO A 77 -2.04 -13.76 14.55
N GLU A 78 -1.41 -12.60 14.43
CA GLU A 78 -0.14 -12.33 15.07
C GLU A 78 -0.39 -12.62 16.54
N ALA A 79 0.33 -13.61 17.08
CA ALA A 79 0.30 -13.88 18.50
C ALA A 79 0.56 -12.54 19.18
N GLN A 80 -0.49 -11.99 19.78
CA GLN A 80 -0.41 -10.69 20.44
C GLN A 80 0.82 -10.78 21.34
N PRO A 81 1.82 -9.88 21.18
CA PRO A 81 2.89 -9.79 22.13
C PRO A 81 2.18 -9.65 23.47
N LEU A 82 2.28 -10.68 24.32
CA LEU A 82 1.78 -10.64 25.68
C LEU A 82 2.20 -9.28 26.20
N ALA A 83 1.23 -8.40 26.44
CA ALA A 83 1.51 -7.01 26.80
C ALA A 83 2.62 -7.09 27.83
N ALA A 84 3.82 -6.60 27.46
CA ALA A 84 4.92 -6.58 28.38
C ALA A 84 4.36 -5.78 29.54
N THR A 85 4.02 -6.47 30.63
CA THR A 85 3.66 -5.82 31.87
C THR A 85 4.90 -5.04 32.17
N SER A 86 4.86 -3.74 31.88
CA SER A 86 5.94 -2.86 32.28
C SER A 86 5.92 -2.97 33.80
N SER A 87 6.78 -3.83 34.34
CA SER A 87 7.17 -3.84 35.74
C SER A 87 7.98 -2.57 35.93
N GLY A 88 7.28 -1.44 35.84
CA GLY A 88 7.83 -0.14 36.16
C GLY A 88 8.31 -0.23 37.60
N THR A 89 9.44 0.41 37.87
CA THR A 89 9.90 0.59 39.24
C THR A 89 9.92 2.08 39.54
N ILE A 90 9.62 2.42 40.80
CA ILE A 90 9.62 3.79 41.31
C ILE A 90 10.76 3.89 42.32
N ASP A 91 11.64 4.87 42.12
CA ASP A 91 12.78 5.12 43.02
C ASP A 91 12.46 6.28 43.98
N VAL A 92 12.62 6.05 45.28
CA VAL A 92 12.54 7.06 46.34
C VAL A 92 13.95 7.38 46.82
N ILE A 93 14.38 8.63 46.70
CA ILE A 93 15.76 9.06 46.97
C ILE A 93 15.78 10.05 48.14
N LYS A 94 16.57 9.78 49.19
CA LYS A 94 16.88 10.69 50.31
C LYS A 94 18.39 10.70 50.56
N GLY A 95 19.07 11.79 50.16
CA GLY A 95 20.53 11.88 50.26
C GLY A 95 21.19 10.75 49.48
N ASP A 96 22.02 9.96 50.16
CA ASP A 96 22.71 8.80 49.57
C ASP A 96 21.89 7.50 49.59
N VAL A 97 20.65 7.54 50.10
CA VAL A 97 19.77 6.37 50.18
C VAL A 97 18.79 6.36 49.00
N THR A 98 18.79 5.26 48.23
CA THR A 98 17.80 5.00 47.16
C THR A 98 17.01 3.74 47.48
N VAL A 99 15.68 3.85 47.49
CA VAL A 99 14.76 2.73 47.69
C VAL A 99 13.95 2.51 46.41
N ARG A 100 14.14 1.35 45.77
CA ARG A 100 13.41 0.95 44.57
C ARG A 100 12.15 0.17 44.93
N LEU A 101 11.02 0.59 44.38
CA LEU A 101 9.69 0.02 44.62
C LEU A 101 9.08 -0.44 43.31
N ASP A 102 8.15 -1.39 43.38
CA ASP A 102 7.31 -1.75 42.23
C ASP A 102 6.34 -0.60 41.89
N ALA A 103 6.04 -0.39 40.60
CA ALA A 103 5.13 0.68 40.16
C ALA A 103 3.69 0.50 40.65
N ALA A 104 3.30 -0.72 41.06
CA ALA A 104 2.01 -0.98 41.69
C ALA A 104 1.98 -0.63 43.19
N ALA A 105 3.09 -0.14 43.77
CA ALA A 105 3.11 0.27 45.18
C ALA A 105 2.12 1.41 45.44
N THR A 106 1.21 1.21 46.39
CA THR A 106 0.21 2.21 46.77
C THR A 106 0.88 3.47 47.33
N ALA A 107 0.31 4.65 47.04
CA ALA A 107 0.79 5.94 47.55
C ALA A 107 0.95 5.96 49.09
N THR A 108 0.05 5.29 49.83
CA THR A 108 0.16 5.13 51.29
C THR A 108 1.46 4.44 51.69
N ARG A 109 1.83 3.35 51.00
CA ARG A 109 3.05 2.59 51.29
C ARG A 109 4.30 3.39 50.96
N ILE A 110 4.29 4.12 49.86
CA ILE A 110 5.38 5.04 49.48
C ILE A 110 5.57 6.12 50.57
N ALA A 111 4.47 6.70 51.06
CA ALA A 111 4.52 7.73 52.10
C ALA A 111 5.04 7.22 53.46
N GLU A 112 4.68 5.99 53.86
CA GLU A 112 5.22 5.33 55.05
C GLU A 112 6.74 5.15 54.96
N ILE A 113 7.22 4.64 53.81
CA ILE A 113 8.65 4.44 53.58
C ILE A 113 9.38 5.78 53.57
N ALA A 114 8.84 6.80 52.89
CA ALA A 114 9.43 8.13 52.87
C ALA A 114 9.54 8.73 54.28
N ARG A 115 8.53 8.55 55.14
CA ARG A 115 8.57 8.99 56.55
C ARG A 115 9.59 8.22 57.38
N ALA A 116 9.67 6.89 57.20
CA ALA A 116 10.64 6.07 57.91
C ALA A 116 12.09 6.43 57.56
N LEU A 117 12.33 6.92 56.34
CA LEU A 117 13.64 7.40 55.93
C LEU A 117 14.04 8.70 56.63
N VAL A 118 13.16 9.42 57.34
CA VAL A 118 13.44 10.76 57.92
C VAL A 118 14.30 10.73 59.20
N THR A 119 14.52 9.57 59.84
CA THR A 119 15.53 9.41 60.90
C THR A 119 16.94 9.76 60.41
#